data_AF-A0A1H9X9S0-F1
#
_entry.id   AF-A0A1H9X9S0-F1
#
_cell.length_a   1.000
_cell.length_b   1.000
_cell.length_c   1.000
_cell.angle_alpha   90.00
_cell.angle_beta   90.00
_cell.angle_gamma   90.00
#
_symmetry.space_group_name_H-M   'P 1'
#
loop_
_entity.id
_entity.type
_entity.pdbx_description
1 polymer ?
#
loop_
_entity_poly.entity_id
_entity_poly.type
_entity_poly.pdbx_seq_one_letter_code
_entity_poly.pdbx_strand_id
1 'polypeptide(L)'
;MGEFNRMTVVAAAEVISDSHSHSDIDVLEVQWGIDDRGGGSSKPARVVNLSKSAIDGGAEVQTESGLVSIERALVETALANWSTVKEKLSWRKLKAGLRFDGFEVVKPSDDDADGWMNSTSMGPATLVRMLPSDVPGLNMREAESEVVQLLKKHQLVVAEGHLSRAVSAFQRGEWSGANGELRNFLESYLNEIAVKFGCDPLADSKQKRDYLGSAVTPPFLLAEYNEWSAGGQKSPFVQGLMSRMHPHGGHPGLSEEEDATFRLQVNLVTARLFLRRLDRGPY
;
A
#
# COMPACT_ATOMS: atom_id res chain seq x y z
N MET A 1 9.30 -12.90 3.54
CA MET A 1 8.66 -12.03 2.54
C MET A 1 9.52 -10.77 2.50
N GLY A 2 9.91 -10.28 1.33
CA GLY A 2 10.85 -9.14 1.20
C GLY A 2 10.32 -7.84 1.81
N GLU A 3 11.21 -6.86 2.01
CA GLU A 3 10.88 -5.52 2.50
C GLU A 3 9.97 -4.75 1.54
N PHE A 4 10.12 -4.97 0.23
CA PHE A 4 9.37 -4.25 -0.82
C PHE A 4 8.44 -5.19 -1.61
N ASN A 5 7.33 -4.66 -2.12
CA ASN A 5 6.47 -5.43 -3.02
C ASN A 5 7.11 -5.56 -4.42
N ARG A 6 6.66 -6.56 -5.20
CA ARG A 6 7.24 -6.84 -6.55
C ARG A 6 7.12 -5.64 -7.50
N MET A 7 6.06 -4.85 -7.37
CA MET A 7 5.87 -3.67 -8.22
C MET A 7 6.85 -2.55 -7.85
N THR A 8 7.12 -2.32 -6.57
CA THR A 8 8.17 -1.41 -6.09
C THR A 8 9.55 -1.83 -6.61
N VAL A 9 9.87 -3.13 -6.49
CA VAL A 9 11.13 -3.68 -6.99
C VAL A 9 11.26 -3.48 -8.50
N VAL A 10 10.22 -3.82 -9.28
CA VAL A 10 10.23 -3.60 -10.74
C VAL A 10 10.33 -2.12 -11.08
N ALA A 11 9.62 -1.24 -10.38
CA ALA A 11 9.68 0.20 -10.60
C ALA A 11 11.07 0.79 -10.28
N ALA A 12 11.75 0.27 -9.23
CA ALA A 12 13.13 0.64 -8.93
C ALA A 12 14.08 0.19 -10.05
N ALA A 13 13.93 -1.03 -10.57
CA ALA A 13 14.70 -1.49 -11.73
C ALA A 13 14.41 -0.66 -12.99
N GLU A 14 13.15 -0.25 -13.24
CA GLU A 14 12.80 0.68 -14.32
C GLU A 14 13.49 2.03 -14.15
N VAL A 15 13.54 2.58 -12.92
CA VAL A 15 14.26 3.83 -12.63
C VAL A 15 15.76 3.70 -12.88
N ILE A 16 16.40 2.61 -12.44
CA ILE A 16 17.82 2.35 -12.71
C ILE A 16 18.04 2.29 -14.22
N SER A 17 17.21 1.51 -14.93
CA SER A 17 17.28 1.41 -16.39
C SER A 17 17.09 2.77 -17.08
N ASP A 18 16.24 3.64 -16.55
CA ASP A 18 15.98 4.98 -17.08
C ASP A 18 17.09 6.00 -16.82
N SER A 19 17.91 5.78 -15.79
CA SER A 19 18.95 6.70 -15.31
C SER A 19 20.37 6.27 -15.68
N HIS A 20 20.60 4.98 -15.90
CA HIS A 20 21.92 4.40 -16.14
C HIS A 20 22.12 3.95 -17.60
N SER A 21 23.39 3.88 -18.02
CA SER A 21 23.80 3.23 -19.26
C SER A 21 23.83 1.70 -19.10
N HIS A 22 24.02 0.97 -20.20
CA HIS A 22 24.19 -0.48 -20.14
C HIS A 22 25.40 -0.88 -19.28
N SER A 23 26.52 -0.18 -19.46
CA SER A 23 27.77 -0.46 -18.75
C SER A 23 27.65 -0.17 -17.25
N ASP A 24 26.94 0.88 -16.85
CA ASP A 24 26.77 1.16 -15.43
C ASP A 24 25.93 0.06 -14.75
N ILE A 25 24.95 -0.51 -15.44
CA ILE A 25 24.15 -1.63 -14.92
C ILE A 25 25.01 -2.91 -14.83
N ASP A 26 25.89 -3.16 -15.80
CA ASP A 26 26.85 -4.29 -15.70
C ASP A 26 27.75 -4.15 -14.47
N VAL A 27 28.22 -2.94 -14.17
CA VAL A 27 29.02 -2.68 -12.96
C VAL A 27 28.21 -2.97 -11.69
N LEU A 28 26.95 -2.54 -11.62
CA LEU A 28 26.07 -2.85 -10.50
C LEU A 28 25.84 -4.37 -10.34
N GLU A 29 25.59 -5.07 -11.44
CA GLU A 29 25.38 -6.53 -11.44
C GLU A 29 26.61 -7.27 -10.89
N VAL A 30 27.82 -6.87 -11.30
CA VAL A 30 29.08 -7.44 -10.77
C VAL A 30 29.29 -7.06 -9.30
N GLN A 31 29.06 -5.80 -8.94
CA GLN A 31 29.23 -5.33 -7.55
C GLN A 31 28.31 -6.07 -6.58
N TRP A 32 27.12 -6.45 -7.03
CA TRP A 32 26.14 -7.21 -6.25
C TRP A 32 26.27 -8.73 -6.41
N GLY A 33 27.22 -9.22 -7.21
CA GLY A 33 27.45 -10.64 -7.44
C GLY A 33 26.24 -11.35 -8.06
N ILE A 34 25.55 -10.66 -8.98
CA ILE A 34 24.37 -11.17 -9.71
C ILE A 34 24.58 -11.21 -11.22
N ASP A 35 25.80 -10.99 -11.69
CA ASP A 35 26.20 -11.02 -13.10
C ASP A 35 26.04 -12.41 -13.75
N ASP A 36 26.12 -13.47 -12.94
CA ASP A 36 25.88 -14.85 -13.36
C ASP A 36 24.41 -15.19 -13.62
N ARG A 37 23.47 -14.34 -13.17
CA ARG A 37 22.02 -14.54 -13.31
C ARG A 37 21.46 -14.07 -14.65
N GLY A 38 22.37 -13.81 -15.60
CA GLY A 38 22.10 -13.44 -16.98
C GLY A 38 22.07 -11.94 -17.17
N GLY A 39 23.10 -11.38 -17.83
CA GLY A 39 23.10 -9.99 -18.31
C GLY A 39 22.14 -9.82 -19.49
N GLY A 40 21.27 -8.81 -19.45
CA GLY A 40 20.35 -8.50 -20.54
C GLY A 40 21.01 -7.61 -21.60
N SER A 41 21.02 -8.03 -22.87
CA SER A 41 21.55 -7.18 -23.97
C SER A 41 20.70 -5.93 -24.27
N SER A 42 19.51 -5.82 -23.67
CA SER A 42 18.59 -4.68 -23.80
C SER A 42 18.17 -4.14 -22.43
N LYS A 43 17.81 -2.84 -22.36
CA LYS A 43 17.30 -2.21 -21.14
C LYS A 43 16.12 -2.97 -20.51
N PRO A 44 15.08 -3.40 -21.26
CA PRO A 44 14.00 -4.21 -20.70
C PRO A 44 14.47 -5.56 -20.13
N ALA A 45 15.41 -6.23 -20.78
CA ALA A 45 15.95 -7.50 -20.28
C ALA A 45 16.68 -7.29 -18.94
N ARG A 46 17.42 -6.20 -18.80
CA ARG A 46 18.08 -5.83 -17.53
C ARG A 46 17.09 -5.50 -16.42
N VAL A 47 16.01 -4.78 -16.73
CA VAL A 47 14.92 -4.55 -15.75
C VAL A 47 14.39 -5.88 -15.21
N VAL A 48 14.13 -6.85 -16.11
CA VAL A 48 13.66 -8.18 -15.72
C VAL A 48 14.68 -8.90 -14.85
N ASN A 49 15.97 -8.86 -15.19
CA ASN A 49 17.01 -9.59 -14.47
C ASN A 49 17.27 -8.99 -13.09
N LEU A 50 17.41 -7.66 -12.99
CA LEU A 50 17.50 -6.97 -11.69
C LEU A 50 16.29 -7.27 -10.82
N SER A 51 15.07 -7.23 -11.40
CA SER A 51 13.84 -7.51 -10.68
C SER A 51 13.80 -8.95 -10.17
N LYS A 52 14.18 -9.93 -11.00
CA LYS A 52 14.25 -11.35 -10.59
C LYS A 52 15.27 -11.54 -9.48
N SER A 53 16.47 -11.00 -9.64
CA SER A 53 17.52 -11.10 -8.62
C SER A 53 17.08 -10.54 -7.27
N ALA A 54 16.39 -9.40 -7.27
CA ALA A 54 15.84 -8.81 -6.04
C ALA A 54 14.66 -9.62 -5.47
N ILE A 55 13.76 -10.14 -6.32
CA ILE A 55 12.57 -10.91 -5.90
C ILE A 55 12.93 -12.30 -5.38
N ASP A 56 13.86 -12.98 -6.05
CA ASP A 56 14.35 -14.31 -5.68
C ASP A 56 15.23 -14.24 -4.42
N GLY A 57 15.82 -13.06 -4.17
CA GLY A 57 16.67 -12.79 -3.03
C GLY A 57 18.06 -13.42 -3.16
N GLY A 58 18.76 -13.52 -2.04
CA GLY A 58 20.12 -14.03 -1.99
C GLY A 58 20.89 -13.55 -0.76
N ALA A 59 22.22 -13.61 -0.86
CA ALA A 59 23.10 -12.97 0.11
C ALA A 59 22.90 -11.45 0.09
N GLU A 60 23.17 -10.81 1.24
CA GLU A 60 23.22 -9.36 1.31
C GLU A 60 24.38 -8.82 0.45
N VAL A 61 24.19 -7.61 -0.08
CA VAL A 61 25.13 -6.94 -0.96
C VAL A 61 25.68 -5.70 -0.28
N GLN A 62 26.94 -5.39 -0.60
CA GLN A 62 27.62 -4.20 -0.08
C GLN A 62 27.18 -2.96 -0.87
N THR A 63 26.64 -1.97 -0.17
CA THR A 63 26.34 -0.63 -0.69
C THR A 63 27.09 0.42 0.13
N GLU A 64 27.01 1.69 -0.28
CA GLU A 64 27.54 2.81 0.51
C GLU A 64 26.88 2.92 1.89
N SER A 65 25.65 2.42 2.01
CA SER A 65 24.84 2.34 3.24
C SER A 65 25.24 1.16 4.15
N GLY A 66 26.14 0.28 3.69
CA GLY A 66 26.54 -0.94 4.37
C GLY A 66 26.00 -2.21 3.71
N LEU A 67 25.92 -3.29 4.49
CA LEU A 67 25.43 -4.58 4.03
C LEU A 67 23.89 -4.60 4.09
N VAL A 68 23.23 -4.73 2.94
CA VAL A 68 21.76 -4.68 2.82
C VAL A 68 21.24 -5.76 1.87
N SER A 69 19.93 -6.03 1.90
CA SER A 69 19.31 -6.93 0.91
C SER A 69 19.37 -6.34 -0.51
N ILE A 70 19.37 -7.19 -1.53
CA ILE A 70 19.39 -6.76 -2.94
C ILE A 70 18.20 -5.85 -3.27
N GLU A 71 17.02 -6.15 -2.73
CA GLU A 71 15.83 -5.31 -2.89
C GLU A 71 16.04 -3.89 -2.35
N ARG A 72 16.71 -3.75 -1.20
CA ARG A 72 17.04 -2.46 -0.59
C ARG A 72 18.11 -1.72 -1.38
N ALA A 73 19.16 -2.41 -1.81
CA ALA A 73 20.20 -1.85 -2.67
C ALA A 73 19.61 -1.30 -3.98
N LEU A 74 18.69 -2.03 -4.59
CA LEU A 74 17.99 -1.61 -5.81
C LEU A 74 17.18 -0.32 -5.59
N VAL A 75 16.41 -0.24 -4.50
CA VAL A 75 15.63 0.95 -4.16
C VAL A 75 16.55 2.14 -3.87
N GLU A 76 17.58 1.97 -3.04
CA GLU A 76 18.51 3.05 -2.70
C GLU A 76 19.25 3.58 -3.93
N THR A 77 19.67 2.69 -4.85
CA THR A 77 20.31 3.08 -6.11
C THR A 77 19.36 3.87 -7.03
N ALA A 78 18.09 3.48 -7.07
CA ALA A 78 17.06 4.22 -7.80
C ALA A 78 16.81 5.60 -7.18
N LEU A 79 16.78 5.69 -5.85
CA LEU A 79 16.62 6.94 -5.11
C LEU A 79 17.83 7.87 -5.26
N ALA A 80 19.04 7.34 -5.40
CA ALA A 80 20.24 8.16 -5.63
C ALA A 80 20.17 8.95 -6.95
N ASN A 81 19.46 8.42 -7.95
CA ASN A 81 19.36 9.02 -9.28
C ASN A 81 18.01 9.70 -9.55
N TRP A 82 17.21 9.95 -8.51
CA TRP A 82 15.84 10.45 -8.62
C TRP A 82 15.67 11.73 -9.45
N SER A 83 16.64 12.65 -9.37
CA SER A 83 16.59 13.95 -10.03
C SER A 83 16.56 13.81 -11.56
N THR A 84 17.24 12.78 -12.09
CA THR A 84 17.32 12.49 -13.54
C THR A 84 16.01 11.91 -14.10
N VAL A 85 15.19 11.30 -13.24
CA VAL A 85 13.96 10.58 -13.64
C VAL A 85 12.69 11.20 -13.06
N LYS A 86 12.77 12.35 -12.40
CA LYS A 86 11.66 12.92 -11.60
C LYS A 86 10.35 13.12 -12.36
N GLU A 87 10.42 13.35 -13.68
CA GLU A 87 9.25 13.52 -14.56
C GLU A 87 8.82 12.21 -15.27
N LYS A 88 9.60 11.14 -15.14
CA LYS A 88 9.33 9.87 -15.82
C LYS A 88 8.24 9.06 -15.13
N LEU A 89 7.59 8.17 -15.90
CA LEU A 89 6.59 7.24 -15.38
C LEU A 89 7.18 6.26 -14.35
N SER A 90 8.40 5.78 -14.57
CA SER A 90 9.13 4.87 -13.66
C SER A 90 9.25 5.45 -12.26
N TRP A 91 9.59 6.74 -12.14
CA TRP A 91 9.65 7.43 -10.86
C TRP A 91 8.29 7.54 -10.15
N ARG A 92 7.23 7.85 -10.90
CA ARG A 92 5.86 7.90 -10.33
C ARG A 92 5.43 6.54 -9.80
N LYS A 93 5.70 5.45 -10.54
CA LYS A 93 5.44 4.08 -10.09
C LYS A 93 6.23 3.73 -8.83
N LEU A 94 7.52 4.09 -8.79
CA LEU A 94 8.38 3.80 -7.63
C LEU A 94 7.84 4.50 -6.38
N LYS A 95 7.48 5.79 -6.45
CA LYS A 95 6.87 6.50 -5.32
C LYS A 95 5.58 5.83 -4.83
N ALA A 96 4.69 5.46 -5.75
CA ALA A 96 3.43 4.79 -5.39
C ALA A 96 3.69 3.43 -4.71
N GLY A 97 4.64 2.65 -5.24
CA GLY A 97 5.05 1.37 -4.66
C GLY A 97 5.64 1.53 -3.25
N LEU A 98 6.56 2.48 -3.06
CA LEU A 98 7.16 2.77 -1.75
C LEU A 98 6.11 3.21 -0.73
N ARG A 99 5.14 4.04 -1.15
CA ARG A 99 4.03 4.44 -0.27
C ARG A 99 3.19 3.26 0.19
N PHE A 100 2.94 2.33 -0.73
CA PHE A 100 2.24 1.09 -0.42
C PHE A 100 3.04 0.18 0.53
N ASP A 101 4.38 0.18 0.39
CA ASP A 101 5.29 -0.52 1.30
C ASP A 101 5.50 0.22 2.64
N GLY A 102 4.75 1.32 2.89
CA GLY A 102 4.77 2.07 4.14
C GLY A 102 5.93 3.06 4.25
N PHE A 103 6.47 3.50 3.11
CA PHE A 103 7.58 4.44 3.06
C PHE A 103 7.25 5.73 2.30
N GLU A 104 7.85 6.81 2.75
CA GLU A 104 7.87 8.09 2.07
C GLU A 104 9.29 8.38 1.56
N VAL A 105 9.35 9.06 0.40
CA VAL A 105 10.60 9.52 -0.19
C VAL A 105 10.85 10.96 0.24
N VAL A 106 11.88 11.17 1.05
CA VAL A 106 12.33 12.50 1.47
C VAL A 106 13.42 12.97 0.52
N LYS A 107 13.16 14.07 -0.18
CA LYS A 107 14.14 14.70 -1.06
C LYS A 107 14.93 15.74 -0.26
N PRO A 108 16.23 15.94 -0.53
CA PRO A 108 16.94 17.09 0.01
C PRO A 108 16.29 18.39 -0.48
N SER A 109 16.04 19.33 0.44
CA SER A 109 15.45 20.64 0.17
C SER A 109 16.42 21.55 -0.60
N ASP A 110 15.88 22.41 -1.48
CA ASP A 110 16.64 23.47 -2.15
C ASP A 110 17.05 24.61 -1.19
N ASP A 111 16.53 24.63 0.04
CA ASP A 111 16.64 25.75 1.00
C ASP A 111 18.01 25.85 1.71
N ASP A 112 18.96 24.95 1.46
CA ASP A 112 20.35 25.09 1.92
C ASP A 112 21.25 25.85 0.91
N ALA A 113 20.66 26.45 -0.13
CA ALA A 113 21.36 27.22 -1.15
C ALA A 113 21.35 28.74 -0.88
N ASP A 114 21.59 29.16 0.36
CA ASP A 114 22.02 30.54 0.65
C ASP A 114 23.49 30.69 0.25
N GLY A 115 23.74 30.80 -1.05
CA GLY A 115 25.08 30.96 -1.59
C GLY A 115 25.08 31.11 -3.09
N TRP A 116 25.24 32.35 -3.55
CA TRP A 116 25.63 32.70 -4.92
C TRP A 116 26.94 31.98 -5.29
N MET A 117 26.85 30.73 -5.75
CA MET A 117 27.77 30.00 -6.64
C MET A 117 27.55 28.49 -6.46
N ASN A 118 27.44 27.82 -7.59
CA ASN A 118 27.33 26.37 -7.81
C ASN A 118 25.91 25.79 -7.83
N SER A 119 25.61 25.15 -8.97
CA SER A 119 24.60 24.10 -9.11
C SER A 119 24.90 23.00 -8.10
N THR A 120 24.40 23.13 -6.89
CA THR A 120 24.62 22.17 -5.81
C THR A 120 23.97 20.84 -6.17
N SER A 121 24.75 19.77 -6.11
CA SER A 121 24.25 18.40 -6.25
C SER A 121 23.14 18.17 -5.24
N MET A 122 21.89 18.02 -5.71
CA MET A 122 20.82 17.47 -4.89
C MET A 122 21.31 16.10 -4.41
N GLY A 123 21.47 15.92 -3.10
CA GLY A 123 21.83 14.63 -2.51
C GLY A 123 20.83 13.52 -2.88
N PRO A 124 21.14 12.26 -2.52
CA PRO A 124 20.22 11.16 -2.76
C PRO A 124 18.90 11.41 -2.04
N ALA A 125 17.78 11.05 -2.68
CA ALA A 125 16.53 10.97 -1.95
C ALA A 125 16.64 9.83 -0.92
N THR A 126 16.07 10.03 0.26
CA THR A 126 16.13 9.06 1.34
C THR A 126 14.75 8.46 1.61
N LEU A 127 14.76 7.27 2.18
CA LEU A 127 13.56 6.52 2.48
C LEU A 127 13.24 6.62 3.97
N VAL A 128 12.04 7.10 4.32
CA VAL A 128 11.58 7.17 5.70
C VAL A 128 10.32 6.34 5.85
N ARG A 129 10.22 5.56 6.94
CA ARG A 129 8.98 4.84 7.27
C ARG A 129 7.91 5.84 7.67
N MET A 130 6.70 5.70 7.12
CA MET A 130 5.56 6.56 7.50
C MET A 130 5.09 6.31 8.93
N LEU A 131 5.28 5.09 9.43
CA LEU A 131 4.88 4.66 10.77
C LEU A 131 6.07 3.99 11.48
N PRO A 132 6.14 4.04 12.83
CA PRO A 132 7.19 3.37 13.58
C PRO A 132 7.27 1.87 13.25
N SER A 133 8.47 1.36 13.00
CA SER A 133 8.72 -0.04 12.61
C SER A 133 8.73 -1.01 13.80
N ASP A 134 8.80 -0.50 15.02
CA ASP A 134 8.86 -1.25 16.27
C ASP A 134 7.48 -1.58 16.86
N VAL A 135 6.40 -1.03 16.28
CA VAL A 135 5.03 -1.31 16.72
C VAL A 135 4.42 -2.43 15.85
N PRO A 136 4.13 -3.61 16.43
CA PRO A 136 3.57 -4.74 15.69
C PRO A 136 2.24 -4.40 15.00
N GLY A 137 2.08 -4.82 13.74
CA GLY A 137 0.84 -4.64 12.98
C GLY A 137 0.62 -3.25 12.36
N LEU A 138 1.59 -2.34 12.45
CA LEU A 138 1.61 -1.10 11.66
C LEU A 138 2.22 -1.29 10.25
N ASN A 139 2.81 -2.46 9.98
CA ASN A 139 3.26 -2.80 8.63
C ASN A 139 2.04 -3.08 7.73
N MET A 140 1.79 -2.19 6.76
CA MET A 140 0.63 -2.26 5.87
C MET A 140 0.59 -3.55 5.04
N ARG A 141 1.76 -4.13 4.71
CA ARG A 141 1.84 -5.37 3.95
C ARG A 141 1.35 -6.58 4.75
N GLU A 142 1.65 -6.60 6.05
CA GLU A 142 1.10 -7.63 6.95
C GLU A 142 -0.43 -7.50 7.00
N ALA A 143 -0.93 -6.26 7.08
CA ALA A 143 -2.36 -6.00 7.13
C ALA A 143 -3.08 -6.39 5.83
N GLU A 144 -2.58 -6.02 4.65
CA GLU A 144 -3.21 -6.39 3.37
C GLU A 144 -3.17 -7.92 3.15
N SER A 145 -2.01 -8.55 3.38
CA SER A 145 -1.87 -10.00 3.17
C SER A 145 -2.78 -10.78 4.11
N GLU A 146 -2.88 -10.37 5.37
CA GLU A 146 -3.79 -10.97 6.35
C GLU A 146 -5.26 -10.68 6.03
N VAL A 147 -5.61 -9.45 5.62
CA VAL A 147 -6.98 -9.09 5.21
C VAL A 147 -7.43 -9.94 4.03
N VAL A 148 -6.63 -10.06 2.97
CA VAL A 148 -6.96 -10.90 1.80
C VAL A 148 -7.09 -12.38 2.20
N GLN A 149 -6.21 -12.89 3.06
CA GLN A 149 -6.32 -14.27 3.55
C GLN A 149 -7.61 -14.51 4.34
N LEU A 150 -7.99 -13.58 5.22
CA LEU A 150 -9.20 -13.69 6.03
C LEU A 150 -10.48 -13.52 5.19
N LEU A 151 -10.48 -12.61 4.20
CA LEU A 151 -11.58 -12.47 3.24
C LEU A 151 -11.82 -13.79 2.50
N LYS A 152 -10.75 -14.43 1.99
CA LYS A 152 -10.82 -15.74 1.33
C LYS A 152 -11.30 -16.84 2.26
N LYS A 153 -10.72 -16.94 3.47
CA LYS A 153 -11.11 -17.92 4.49
C LYS A 153 -12.60 -17.84 4.81
N HIS A 154 -13.14 -16.63 4.88
CA HIS A 154 -14.54 -16.39 5.18
C HIS A 154 -15.47 -16.30 3.97
N GLN A 155 -14.96 -16.48 2.75
CA GLN A 155 -15.71 -16.43 1.49
C GLN A 155 -16.42 -15.08 1.26
N LEU A 156 -15.75 -13.99 1.62
CA LEU A 156 -16.22 -12.61 1.41
C LEU A 156 -15.79 -12.13 0.01
N VAL A 157 -16.34 -12.77 -1.02
CA VAL A 157 -15.86 -12.70 -2.42
C VAL A 157 -16.09 -11.32 -3.03
N VAL A 158 -17.22 -10.68 -2.71
CA VAL A 158 -17.56 -9.37 -3.31
C VAL A 158 -16.62 -8.30 -2.73
N ALA A 159 -16.43 -8.31 -1.41
CA ALA A 159 -15.47 -7.46 -0.72
C ALA A 159 -14.04 -7.68 -1.22
N GLU A 160 -13.58 -8.92 -1.39
CA GLU A 160 -12.26 -9.22 -1.95
C GLU A 160 -12.09 -8.58 -3.34
N GLY A 161 -13.09 -8.70 -4.21
CA GLY A 161 -13.06 -8.12 -5.56
C GLY A 161 -12.98 -6.60 -5.57
N HIS A 162 -13.69 -5.93 -4.65
CA HIS A 162 -13.59 -4.47 -4.47
C HIS A 162 -12.23 -4.05 -3.94
N LEU A 163 -11.70 -4.73 -2.92
CA LEU A 163 -10.38 -4.43 -2.37
C LEU A 163 -9.29 -4.55 -3.43
N SER A 164 -9.29 -5.63 -4.21
CA SER A 164 -8.34 -5.85 -5.29
C SER A 164 -8.38 -4.74 -6.34
N ARG A 165 -9.60 -4.30 -6.74
CA ARG A 165 -9.76 -3.19 -7.69
C ARG A 165 -9.32 -1.85 -7.10
N ALA A 166 -9.62 -1.58 -5.83
CA ALA A 166 -9.15 -0.40 -5.10
C ALA A 166 -7.62 -0.32 -5.08
N VAL A 167 -6.96 -1.41 -4.68
CA VAL A 167 -5.49 -1.50 -4.68
C VAL A 167 -4.94 -1.29 -6.09
N SER A 168 -5.50 -1.96 -7.08
CA SER A 168 -5.06 -1.85 -8.47
C SER A 168 -5.19 -0.41 -9.01
N ALA A 169 -6.30 0.28 -8.74
CA ALA A 169 -6.51 1.67 -9.12
C ALA A 169 -5.55 2.61 -8.38
N PHE A 170 -5.35 2.40 -7.08
CA PHE A 170 -4.40 3.17 -6.27
C PHE A 170 -2.98 3.07 -6.84
N GLN A 171 -2.55 1.86 -7.19
CA GLN A 171 -1.25 1.60 -7.78
C GLN A 171 -1.04 2.29 -9.14
N ARG A 172 -2.12 2.54 -9.90
CA ARG A 172 -2.07 3.27 -11.18
C ARG A 172 -2.14 4.79 -11.02
N GLY A 173 -2.29 5.30 -9.79
CA GLY A 173 -2.51 6.73 -9.57
C GLY A 173 -3.95 7.20 -9.82
N GLU A 174 -4.90 6.27 -9.91
CA GLU A 174 -6.31 6.56 -10.16
C GLU A 174 -7.06 6.81 -8.84
N TRP A 175 -6.71 7.90 -8.15
CA TRP A 175 -7.15 8.19 -6.77
C TRP A 175 -8.67 8.15 -6.58
N SER A 176 -9.41 8.80 -7.48
CA SER A 176 -10.88 8.82 -7.44
C SER A 176 -11.46 7.41 -7.64
N GLY A 177 -10.88 6.62 -8.54
CA GLY A 177 -11.28 5.23 -8.79
C GLY A 177 -10.98 4.32 -7.60
N ALA A 178 -9.79 4.46 -7.01
CA ALA A 178 -9.41 3.73 -5.79
C ALA A 178 -10.39 3.99 -4.65
N ASN A 179 -10.76 5.25 -4.43
CA ASN A 179 -11.70 5.63 -3.38
C ASN A 179 -13.12 5.09 -3.62
N GLY A 180 -13.59 5.10 -4.88
CA GLY A 180 -14.87 4.51 -5.23
C GLY A 180 -14.92 3.02 -4.88
N GLU A 181 -13.85 2.28 -5.19
CA GLU A 181 -13.75 0.87 -4.86
C GLU A 181 -13.54 0.62 -3.35
N LEU A 182 -12.82 1.48 -2.62
CA LEU A 182 -12.68 1.38 -1.16
C LEU A 182 -14.02 1.55 -0.43
N ARG A 183 -14.88 2.43 -0.94
CA ARG A 183 -16.25 2.58 -0.43
C ARG A 183 -17.03 1.26 -0.63
N ASN A 184 -17.01 0.73 -1.84
CA ASN A 184 -17.73 -0.51 -2.16
C ASN A 184 -17.18 -1.70 -1.38
N PHE A 185 -15.86 -1.72 -1.13
CA PHE A 185 -15.21 -2.68 -0.27
C PHE A 185 -15.80 -2.64 1.14
N LEU A 186 -15.73 -1.49 1.83
CA LEU A 186 -16.24 -1.37 3.21
C LEU A 186 -17.73 -1.72 3.34
N GLU A 187 -18.52 -1.33 2.35
CA GLU A 187 -19.95 -1.63 2.30
C GLU A 187 -20.23 -3.13 2.10
N SER A 188 -19.66 -3.73 1.06
CA SER A 188 -19.83 -5.15 0.76
C SER A 188 -19.27 -6.03 1.87
N TYR A 189 -18.15 -5.62 2.45
CA TYR A 189 -17.49 -6.25 3.57
C TYR A 189 -18.44 -6.44 4.77
N LEU A 190 -19.08 -5.37 5.24
CA LEU A 190 -20.04 -5.46 6.36
C LEU A 190 -21.32 -6.20 5.96
N ASN A 191 -21.78 -6.02 4.72
CA ASN A 191 -22.99 -6.67 4.22
C ASN A 191 -22.84 -8.20 4.14
N GLU A 192 -21.72 -8.70 3.61
CA GLU A 192 -21.44 -10.13 3.52
C GLU A 192 -21.28 -10.74 4.91
N ILE A 193 -20.66 -10.04 5.86
CA ILE A 193 -20.58 -10.49 7.26
C ILE A 193 -21.97 -10.57 7.89
N ALA A 194 -22.83 -9.58 7.68
CA ALA A 194 -24.21 -9.60 8.20
C ALA A 194 -25.00 -10.80 7.67
N VAL A 195 -24.93 -11.05 6.36
CA VAL A 195 -25.56 -12.23 5.73
C VAL A 195 -25.00 -13.53 6.30
N LYS A 196 -23.69 -13.59 6.52
CA LYS A 196 -23.03 -14.75 7.15
C LYS A 196 -23.53 -15.03 8.57
N PHE A 197 -23.86 -13.98 9.32
CA PHE A 197 -24.48 -14.11 10.64
C PHE A 197 -25.99 -14.39 10.60
N GLY A 198 -26.60 -14.48 9.40
CA GLY A 198 -28.01 -14.82 9.23
C GLY A 198 -28.94 -13.63 8.94
N CYS A 199 -28.40 -12.45 8.62
CA CYS A 199 -29.20 -11.32 8.16
C CYS A 199 -29.84 -11.62 6.78
N ASP A 200 -31.02 -11.06 6.53
CA ASP A 200 -31.69 -11.16 5.23
C ASP A 200 -30.79 -10.56 4.12
N PRO A 201 -30.44 -11.34 3.06
CA PRO A 201 -29.69 -10.83 1.92
C PRO A 201 -30.35 -9.64 1.21
N LEU A 202 -31.68 -9.51 1.27
CA LEU A 202 -32.44 -8.41 0.66
C LEU A 202 -32.48 -7.14 1.53
N ALA A 203 -32.05 -7.21 2.78
CA ALA A 203 -31.95 -6.03 3.64
C ALA A 203 -30.97 -5.01 3.05
N ASP A 204 -31.28 -3.74 3.22
CA ASP A 204 -30.40 -2.65 2.80
C ASP A 204 -29.11 -2.61 3.66
N SER A 205 -28.11 -1.88 3.18
CA SER A 205 -26.80 -1.81 3.85
C SER A 205 -26.90 -1.22 5.27
N LYS A 206 -27.87 -0.36 5.57
CA LYS A 206 -28.06 0.20 6.91
C LYS A 206 -28.65 -0.87 7.84
N GLN A 207 -29.69 -1.57 7.41
CA GLN A 207 -30.33 -2.66 8.15
C GLN A 207 -29.33 -3.77 8.47
N LYS A 208 -28.45 -4.14 7.53
CA LYS A 208 -27.37 -5.11 7.76
C LYS A 208 -26.38 -4.64 8.83
N ARG A 209 -26.00 -3.36 8.85
CA ARG A 209 -25.15 -2.82 9.92
C ARG A 209 -25.86 -2.80 11.27
N ASP A 210 -27.14 -2.45 11.30
CA ASP A 210 -27.95 -2.48 12.53
C ASP A 210 -28.09 -3.91 13.06
N TYR A 211 -28.25 -4.90 12.18
CA TYR A 211 -28.26 -6.32 12.55
C TYR A 211 -26.96 -6.73 13.24
N LEU A 212 -25.80 -6.35 12.70
CA LEU A 212 -24.48 -6.66 13.29
C LEU A 212 -24.26 -6.06 14.69
N GLY A 213 -24.89 -4.91 14.98
CA GLY A 213 -24.75 -4.24 16.28
C GLY A 213 -25.83 -4.60 17.31
N SER A 214 -26.99 -5.09 16.88
CA SER A 214 -28.15 -5.28 17.77
C SER A 214 -28.77 -6.67 17.81
N ALA A 215 -28.64 -7.44 16.72
CA ALA A 215 -29.35 -8.72 16.57
C ALA A 215 -28.43 -9.94 16.64
N VAL A 216 -27.14 -9.79 16.32
CA VAL A 216 -26.14 -10.84 16.54
C VAL A 216 -25.85 -10.96 18.04
N THR A 217 -25.81 -12.19 18.56
CA THR A 217 -25.49 -12.48 19.98
C THR A 217 -24.26 -13.40 20.05
N PRO A 218 -23.14 -12.96 20.63
CA PRO A 218 -22.81 -11.58 21.04
C PRO A 218 -22.75 -10.61 19.84
N PRO A 219 -22.96 -9.30 20.05
CA PRO A 219 -22.87 -8.31 18.96
C PRO A 219 -21.52 -8.35 18.24
N PHE A 220 -21.55 -8.25 16.92
CA PHE A 220 -20.33 -8.20 16.13
C PHE A 220 -19.72 -6.79 16.14
N LEU A 221 -20.57 -5.75 16.03
CA LEU A 221 -20.18 -4.36 16.19
C LEU A 221 -20.44 -3.93 17.65
N LEU A 222 -19.38 -3.55 18.34
CA LEU A 222 -19.40 -3.35 19.78
C LEU A 222 -19.73 -1.91 20.15
N ALA A 223 -20.83 -1.72 20.88
CA ALA A 223 -21.24 -0.40 21.37
C ALA A 223 -20.25 0.20 22.38
N GLU A 224 -19.61 -0.64 23.20
CA GLU A 224 -18.56 -0.25 24.16
C GLU A 224 -17.33 0.37 23.49
N TYR A 225 -17.04 0.00 22.24
CA TYR A 225 -15.96 0.58 21.43
C TYR A 225 -16.47 1.66 20.47
N ASN A 226 -17.72 2.11 20.63
CA ASN A 226 -18.37 3.09 19.77
C ASN A 226 -18.40 2.65 18.29
N GLU A 227 -18.41 1.34 18.00
CA GLU A 227 -18.47 0.83 16.62
C GLU A 227 -19.90 0.92 16.05
N TRP A 228 -20.90 0.79 16.92
CA TRP A 228 -22.32 0.92 16.59
C TRP A 228 -23.10 1.51 17.78
N SER A 229 -24.23 2.18 17.51
CA SER A 229 -25.13 2.70 18.54
C SER A 229 -26.58 2.75 18.06
N ALA A 230 -27.53 2.35 18.91
CA ALA A 230 -28.96 2.34 18.61
C ALA A 230 -29.62 3.74 18.51
N GLY A 231 -29.04 4.74 19.17
CA GLY A 231 -29.60 6.09 19.28
C GLY A 231 -28.54 7.13 18.97
N GLY A 232 -28.75 7.90 17.90
CA GLY A 232 -27.80 8.83 17.28
C GLY A 232 -27.39 10.05 18.11
N GLN A 233 -27.17 9.90 19.42
CA GLN A 233 -26.57 10.96 20.24
C GLN A 233 -25.12 11.25 19.85
N LYS A 234 -24.41 10.25 19.32
CA LYS A 234 -23.08 10.39 18.70
C LYS A 234 -23.03 9.53 17.44
N SER A 235 -22.30 9.99 16.41
CA SER A 235 -22.07 9.17 15.22
C SER A 235 -21.10 8.04 15.58
N PRO A 236 -21.50 6.76 15.50
CA PRO A 236 -20.60 5.65 15.80
C PRO A 236 -19.49 5.57 14.74
N PHE A 237 -18.35 5.00 15.12
CA PHE A 237 -17.14 4.91 14.31
C PHE A 237 -17.40 4.33 12.91
N VAL A 238 -18.14 3.22 12.80
CA VAL A 238 -18.41 2.60 11.49
C VAL A 238 -19.22 3.55 10.59
N GLN A 239 -20.21 4.24 11.15
CA GLN A 239 -21.00 5.22 10.39
C GLN A 239 -20.14 6.42 9.99
N GLY A 240 -19.29 6.92 10.90
CA GLY A 240 -18.34 8.00 10.62
C GLY A 240 -17.34 7.64 9.52
N LEU A 241 -16.82 6.40 9.55
CA LEU A 241 -15.90 5.90 8.53
C LEU A 241 -16.57 5.78 7.17
N MET A 242 -17.80 5.25 7.11
CA MET A 242 -18.60 5.22 5.88
C MET A 242 -18.83 6.62 5.31
N SER A 243 -19.16 7.59 6.17
CA SER A 243 -19.28 9.00 5.78
C SER A 243 -17.95 9.59 5.30
N ARG A 244 -16.81 9.20 5.90
CA ARG A 244 -15.46 9.63 5.50
C ARG A 244 -15.05 9.08 4.14
N MET A 245 -15.56 7.90 3.77
CA MET A 245 -15.42 7.35 2.41
C MET A 245 -16.29 8.10 1.39
N HIS A 246 -17.24 8.90 1.86
CA HIS A 246 -18.22 9.55 1.03
C HIS A 246 -18.54 11.02 1.39
N PRO A 247 -17.56 11.93 1.46
CA PRO A 247 -17.78 13.28 1.98
C PRO A 247 -18.77 14.13 1.15
N HIS A 248 -19.02 13.80 -0.13
CA HIS A 248 -19.83 14.62 -1.05
C HIS A 248 -21.09 13.95 -1.63
N GLY A 249 -21.56 12.82 -1.08
CA GLY A 249 -22.63 11.99 -1.70
C GLY A 249 -22.21 11.37 -3.06
N GLY A 250 -22.86 10.31 -3.57
CA GLY A 250 -22.37 9.26 -4.51
C GLY A 250 -21.32 9.48 -5.63
N HIS A 251 -20.87 10.71 -5.91
CA HIS A 251 -19.72 11.00 -6.76
C HIS A 251 -18.40 10.84 -6.00
N PRO A 252 -17.39 10.21 -6.61
CA PRO A 252 -16.12 9.91 -5.94
C PRO A 252 -15.29 11.16 -5.58
N GLY A 253 -15.75 12.36 -5.95
CA GLY A 253 -15.08 13.63 -5.69
C GLY A 253 -13.72 13.74 -6.40
N LEU A 254 -13.15 14.94 -6.37
CA LEU A 254 -11.74 15.13 -6.67
C LEU A 254 -10.97 14.64 -5.45
N SER A 255 -10.40 13.44 -5.52
CA SER A 255 -9.47 12.97 -4.50
C SER A 255 -8.05 13.22 -4.94
N GLU A 256 -7.26 13.77 -4.05
CA GLU A 256 -5.81 13.80 -4.18
C GLU A 256 -5.17 12.54 -3.59
N GLU A 257 -3.86 12.40 -3.85
CA GLU A 257 -3.06 11.24 -3.46
C GLU A 257 -3.03 11.03 -1.94
N GLU A 258 -2.94 12.11 -1.16
CA GLU A 258 -2.89 12.04 0.31
C GLU A 258 -4.21 11.54 0.89
N ASP A 259 -5.35 12.07 0.42
CA ASP A 259 -6.67 11.62 0.83
C ASP A 259 -6.90 10.15 0.47
N ALA A 260 -6.51 9.72 -0.75
CA ALA A 260 -6.62 8.32 -1.16
C ALA A 260 -5.75 7.40 -0.30
N THR A 261 -4.54 7.84 0.06
CA THR A 261 -3.62 7.09 0.92
C THR A 261 -4.22 6.91 2.30
N PHE A 262 -4.72 7.99 2.92
CA PHE A 262 -5.39 7.92 4.22
C PHE A 262 -6.58 6.96 4.19
N ARG A 263 -7.45 7.06 3.18
CA ARG A 263 -8.64 6.21 3.04
C ARG A 263 -8.27 4.74 2.88
N LEU A 264 -7.25 4.42 2.09
CA LEU A 264 -6.76 3.05 1.94
C LEU A 264 -6.28 2.50 3.29
N GLN A 265 -5.43 3.26 3.98
CA GLN A 265 -4.83 2.84 5.23
C GLN A 265 -5.88 2.59 6.33
N VAL A 266 -6.80 3.54 6.55
CA VAL A 266 -7.84 3.38 7.58
C VAL A 266 -8.79 2.21 7.27
N ASN A 267 -9.08 1.96 5.98
CA ASN A 267 -9.88 0.80 5.59
C ASN A 267 -9.17 -0.51 5.90
N LEU A 268 -7.89 -0.65 5.54
CA LEU A 268 -7.12 -1.87 5.77
C LEU A 268 -7.00 -2.17 7.27
N VAL A 269 -6.68 -1.16 8.09
CA VAL A 269 -6.57 -1.32 9.55
C VAL A 269 -7.92 -1.70 10.16
N THR A 270 -9.01 -1.05 9.73
CA THR A 270 -10.36 -1.33 10.24
C THR A 270 -10.84 -2.73 9.82
N ALA A 271 -10.69 -3.08 8.55
CA ALA A 271 -11.08 -4.39 8.03
C ALA A 271 -10.33 -5.50 8.75
N ARG A 272 -9.02 -5.31 9.00
CA ARG A 272 -8.21 -6.27 9.76
C ARG A 272 -8.73 -6.49 11.18
N LEU A 273 -9.08 -5.41 11.91
CA LEU A 273 -9.62 -5.50 13.26
C LEU A 273 -10.87 -6.39 13.30
N PHE A 274 -11.82 -6.12 12.40
CA PHE A 274 -13.09 -6.81 12.34
C PHE A 274 -12.98 -8.23 11.76
N LEU A 275 -12.11 -8.46 10.77
CA LEU A 275 -11.83 -9.80 10.23
C LEU A 275 -11.19 -10.71 11.27
N ARG A 276 -10.27 -10.20 12.10
CA ARG A 276 -9.72 -10.97 13.23
C ARG A 276 -10.79 -11.32 14.25
N ARG A 277 -11.74 -10.42 14.50
CA ARG A 277 -12.89 -10.73 15.38
C ARG A 277 -13.76 -11.82 14.76
N LEU A 278 -14.06 -11.72 13.47
CA LEU A 278 -14.82 -12.75 12.74
C LEU A 278 -14.11 -14.10 12.79
N ASP A 279 -12.77 -14.10 12.66
CA ASP A 279 -11.97 -15.32 12.63
C ASP A 279 -11.85 -16.01 13.98
N ARG A 280 -11.73 -15.22 15.05
CA ARG A 280 -11.78 -15.72 16.43
C ARG A 280 -13.15 -16.30 16.77
N GLY A 281 -14.21 -15.77 16.15
CA GLY A 281 -15.59 -16.15 16.41
C GLY A 281 -16.21 -15.38 17.59
N PRO A 282 -17.49 -15.67 17.90
CA PRO A 282 -18.22 -15.05 19.01
C PRO A 282 -17.72 -15.58 20.36
N TYR A 283 -16.68 -14.96 20.90
CA TYR A 283 -15.95 -15.41 22.10
C TYR A 283 -15.40 -16.84 22.02
#